data_AF-A0A972FHA8-F1
#
_entry.id   AF-A0A972FHA8-F1
#
_cell.length_a   1.000
_cell.length_b   1.000
_cell.length_c   1.000
_cell.angle_alpha   90.00
_cell.angle_beta   90.00
_cell.angle_gamma   90.00
#
_symmetry.space_group_name_H-M   'P 1'
#
loop_
_entity.id
_entity.type
_entity.pdbx_description
1 polymer ?
#
loop_
_entity_poly.entity_id
_entity_poly.type
_entity_poly.pdbx_seq_one_letter_code
_entity_poly.pdbx_strand_id
1 'polypeptide(L)'
;ALSKDAYIRSFQQSWNEYAKRQGKSLADFASLCFHVPFTKMGKKALESIIDNADETTQERLRSGYEDAVDYNRYVGNIYTGSLYLSLISLLENRDLQAGETIGLFSYGSGSVGEFYSATLVEGYKDHLDQAAHKALLNNRTE
;
A
#
# COMPACT_ATOMS: atom_id res chain seq x y z
N ALA A 1 20.48 -10.48 -0.61
CA ALA A 1 20.41 -9.75 -1.89
C ALA A 1 19.18 -10.13 -2.71
N LEU A 2 18.95 -11.43 -2.96
CA LEU A 2 17.89 -11.95 -3.85
C LEU A 2 16.44 -11.49 -3.55
N SER A 3 16.02 -11.44 -2.28
CA SER A 3 14.61 -11.17 -1.92
C SER A 3 14.15 -9.73 -2.22
N LYS A 4 15.02 -8.73 -2.01
CA LYS A 4 14.70 -7.31 -2.27
C LYS A 4 14.53 -7.05 -3.77
N ASP A 5 15.47 -7.55 -4.58
CA ASP A 5 15.44 -7.34 -6.02
C ASP A 5 14.28 -8.12 -6.67
N ALA A 6 13.97 -9.32 -6.17
CA ALA A 6 12.80 -10.09 -6.59
C ALA A 6 11.48 -9.34 -6.31
N TYR A 7 11.35 -8.74 -5.13
CA TYR A 7 10.18 -7.93 -4.77
C TYR A 7 10.01 -6.70 -5.68
N ILE A 8 11.05 -5.87 -5.80
CA ILE A 8 10.98 -4.63 -6.60
C ILE A 8 10.71 -4.97 -8.07
N ARG A 9 11.38 -5.99 -8.61
CA ARG A 9 11.14 -6.47 -9.97
C ARG A 9 9.70 -6.95 -10.14
N SER A 10 9.19 -7.76 -9.20
CA SER A 10 7.82 -8.26 -9.26
C SER A 10 6.79 -7.14 -9.23
N PHE A 11 7.02 -6.10 -8.41
CA PHE A 11 6.19 -4.90 -8.37
C PHE A 11 6.23 -4.18 -9.73
N GLN A 12 7.42 -3.84 -10.24
CA GLN A 12 7.56 -3.15 -11.53
C GLN A 12 6.90 -3.91 -12.67
N GLN A 13 7.09 -5.22 -12.78
CA GLN A 13 6.50 -6.02 -13.85
C GLN A 13 4.98 -6.07 -13.75
N SER A 14 4.43 -6.26 -12.55
CA SER A 14 2.99 -6.31 -12.32
C SER A 14 2.33 -4.95 -12.58
N TRP A 15 2.96 -3.87 -12.12
CA TRP A 15 2.54 -2.50 -12.39
C TRP A 15 2.56 -2.18 -13.89
N ASN A 16 3.67 -2.47 -14.58
CA ASN A 16 3.81 -2.16 -16.00
C ASN A 16 2.76 -2.88 -16.85
N GLU A 17 2.49 -4.16 -16.54
CA GLU A 17 1.47 -4.93 -17.25
C GLU A 17 0.05 -4.42 -16.93
N TYR A 18 -0.23 -4.05 -15.67
CA TYR A 18 -1.50 -3.40 -15.30
C TYR A 18 -1.69 -2.07 -16.06
N ALA A 19 -0.69 -1.18 -16.01
CA ALA A 19 -0.73 0.12 -16.67
C ALA A 19 -0.98 -0.02 -18.17
N LYS A 20 -0.29 -0.97 -18.82
CA LYS A 20 -0.48 -1.30 -20.23
C LYS A 20 -1.89 -1.81 -20.54
N ARG A 21 -2.42 -2.74 -19.74
CA ARG A 21 -3.75 -3.34 -19.98
C ARG A 21 -4.89 -2.36 -19.74
N GLN A 22 -4.75 -1.51 -18.73
CA GLN A 22 -5.82 -0.62 -18.29
C GLN A 22 -5.72 0.79 -18.89
N GLY A 23 -4.62 1.12 -19.56
CA GLY A 23 -4.35 2.47 -20.04
C GLY A 23 -4.28 3.48 -18.89
N LYS A 24 -3.73 3.05 -17.74
CA LYS A 24 -3.68 3.82 -16.49
C LYS A 24 -2.26 4.18 -16.11
N SER A 25 -2.13 5.27 -15.37
CA SER A 25 -0.88 5.81 -14.85
C SER A 25 -0.91 5.87 -13.32
N LEU A 26 0.24 6.16 -12.70
CA LEU A 26 0.29 6.37 -11.25
C LEU A 26 -0.53 7.59 -10.81
N ALA A 27 -0.73 8.55 -11.71
CA ALA A 27 -1.52 9.75 -11.45
C ALA A 27 -3.02 9.44 -11.25
N ASP A 28 -3.51 8.31 -11.75
CA ASP A 28 -4.90 7.87 -11.61
C ASP A 28 -5.25 7.31 -10.22
N PHE A 29 -4.26 7.11 -9.35
CA PHE A 29 -4.44 6.53 -8.02
C PHE A 29 -4.31 7.59 -6.93
N ALA A 30 -5.26 7.58 -5.99
CA ALA A 30 -5.23 8.46 -4.83
C ALA A 30 -4.15 8.03 -3.82
N SER A 31 -3.91 6.72 -3.72
CA SER A 31 -2.82 6.14 -2.93
C SER A 31 -2.43 4.77 -3.49
N LEU A 32 -1.26 4.28 -3.07
CA LEU A 32 -0.85 2.90 -3.24
C LEU A 32 -0.83 2.19 -1.89
N CYS A 33 -1.21 0.92 -1.87
CA CYS A 33 -1.11 0.03 -0.72
C CYS A 33 -0.44 -1.28 -1.17
N PHE A 34 0.58 -1.75 -0.46
CA PHE A 34 1.31 -2.92 -0.93
C PHE A 34 1.87 -3.77 0.21
N HIS A 35 2.23 -5.02 -0.10
CA HIS A 35 2.85 -5.91 0.88
C HIS A 35 4.19 -5.33 1.37
N VAL A 36 4.30 -5.04 2.66
CA VAL A 36 5.53 -4.50 3.25
C VAL A 36 6.13 -5.50 4.25
N PRO A 37 7.29 -6.12 3.95
CA PRO A 37 7.97 -6.98 4.93
C PRO A 37 8.62 -6.18 6.06
N PHE A 38 9.00 -4.93 5.78
CA PHE A 38 9.35 -3.89 6.75
C PHE A 38 9.38 -2.52 6.06
N THR A 39 9.05 -1.46 6.78
CA THR A 39 8.76 -0.12 6.21
C THR A 39 9.90 0.48 5.40
N LYS A 40 11.16 0.21 5.75
CA LYS A 40 12.31 0.70 4.98
C LYS A 40 12.41 0.06 3.59
N MET A 41 12.02 -1.21 3.44
CA MET A 41 12.04 -1.89 2.15
C MET A 41 10.86 -1.46 1.27
N GLY A 42 9.68 -1.31 1.87
CA GLY A 42 8.52 -0.77 1.16
C GLY A 42 8.79 0.64 0.58
N LYS A 43 9.49 1.50 1.35
CA LYS A 43 9.86 2.84 0.87
C LYS A 43 10.77 2.79 -0.35
N LYS A 44 11.77 1.91 -0.35
CA LYS A 44 12.66 1.72 -1.53
C LYS A 44 11.90 1.25 -2.76
N ALA A 45 10.90 0.39 -2.58
CA ALA A 45 10.09 -0.06 -3.69
C ALA A 45 9.15 1.03 -4.21
N LEU A 46 8.56 1.82 -3.31
CA LEU A 46 7.77 2.99 -3.69
C LEU A 46 8.60 3.93 -4.57
N GLU A 47 9.77 4.37 -4.08
CA GLU A 47 10.65 5.27 -4.83
C GLU A 47 11.01 4.68 -6.19
N SER A 48 11.24 3.38 -6.29
CA SER A 48 11.53 2.72 -7.56
C SER A 48 10.34 2.68 -8.54
N ILE A 49 9.10 2.76 -8.07
CA ILE A 49 7.90 2.76 -8.91
C ILE A 49 7.54 4.18 -9.34
N ILE A 50 7.68 5.16 -8.44
CA ILE A 50 7.26 6.55 -8.67
C ILE A 50 8.34 7.43 -9.32
N ASP A 51 9.55 6.91 -9.54
CA ASP A 51 10.73 7.65 -10.04
C ASP A 51 10.46 8.50 -11.29
N ASN A 52 9.60 8.01 -12.19
CA ASN A 52 9.23 8.68 -13.45
C ASN A 52 7.86 9.38 -13.40
N ALA A 53 7.22 9.47 -12.23
CA ALA A 53 5.97 10.21 -12.06
C ALA A 53 6.25 11.71 -11.84
N ASP A 54 5.24 12.55 -12.09
CA ASP A 54 5.30 13.97 -11.77
C ASP A 54 5.37 14.22 -10.25
N GLU A 55 5.88 15.39 -9.85
CA GLU A 55 6.11 15.74 -8.44
C GLU A 55 4.82 15.65 -7.60
N THR A 56 3.68 16.08 -8.13
CA THR A 56 2.39 16.02 -7.43
C THR A 56 1.98 14.58 -7.14
N THR A 57 2.16 13.68 -8.11
CA THR A 57 1.94 12.24 -7.92
C THR A 57 2.93 11.65 -6.92
N GLN A 58 4.21 11.99 -7.01
CA GLN A 58 5.21 11.48 -6.06
C GLN A 58 4.89 11.89 -4.62
N GLU A 59 4.57 13.16 -4.37
CA GLU A 59 4.21 13.66 -3.04
C GLU A 59 2.96 12.99 -2.48
N ARG A 60 1.89 12.88 -3.29
CA ARG A 60 0.65 12.20 -2.91
C ARG A 60 0.91 10.74 -2.51
N LEU A 61 1.65 10.00 -3.32
CA LEU A 61 1.93 8.58 -3.07
C LEU A 61 2.91 8.36 -1.91
N ARG A 62 3.89 9.26 -1.71
CA ARG A 62 4.76 9.25 -0.53
C ARG A 62 3.97 9.50 0.75
N SER A 63 3.07 10.49 0.74
CA SER A 63 2.21 10.78 1.89
C SER A 63 1.28 9.60 2.20
N GLY A 64 0.60 9.04 1.19
CA GLY A 64 -0.26 7.88 1.37
C GLY A 64 0.48 6.63 1.85
N TYR A 65 1.75 6.46 1.46
CA TYR A 65 2.58 5.37 1.95
C TYR A 65 2.85 5.46 3.45
N GLU A 66 3.13 6.65 3.98
CA GLU A 66 3.38 6.82 5.41
C GLU A 66 2.13 6.45 6.24
N ASP A 67 0.93 6.81 5.77
CA ASP A 67 -0.36 6.43 6.38
C ASP A 67 -0.62 4.92 6.29
N ALA A 68 -0.31 4.30 5.14
CA ALA A 68 -0.50 2.87 4.92
C ALA A 68 0.40 2.01 5.80
N VAL A 69 1.62 2.46 6.12
CA VAL A 69 2.56 1.64 6.91
C VAL A 69 2.57 1.95 8.40
N ASP A 70 1.72 2.86 8.88
CA ASP A 70 1.67 3.26 10.30
C ASP A 70 1.48 2.05 11.23
N TYR A 71 0.42 1.27 11.07
CA TYR A 71 0.17 0.11 11.95
C TYR A 71 1.25 -0.97 11.82
N ASN A 72 1.79 -1.14 10.63
CA ASN A 72 2.87 -2.09 10.37
C ASN A 72 4.15 -1.76 11.17
N ARG A 73 4.41 -0.50 11.53
CA ARG A 73 5.57 -0.14 12.37
C ARG A 73 5.49 -0.73 13.78
N TYR A 74 4.27 -0.93 14.29
CA TYR A 74 4.02 -1.43 15.63
C TYR A 74 3.73 -2.94 15.67
N VAL A 75 3.49 -3.56 14.51
CA VAL A 75 3.15 -4.99 14.39
C VAL A 75 4.29 -5.80 13.77
N GLY A 76 5.01 -5.24 12.80
CA GLY A 76 5.98 -5.98 12.00
C GLY A 76 5.33 -6.79 10.88
N ASN A 77 6.08 -7.76 10.33
CA ASN A 77 5.63 -8.55 9.20
C ASN A 77 4.68 -9.67 9.63
N ILE A 78 3.47 -9.69 9.06
CA ILE A 78 2.47 -10.75 9.25
C ILE A 78 2.16 -11.51 7.95
N TYR A 79 3.14 -11.56 7.05
CA TYR A 79 3.10 -12.28 5.77
C TYR A 79 1.88 -11.92 4.91
N THR A 80 0.95 -12.85 4.75
CA THR A 80 -0.27 -12.69 3.94
C THR A 80 -1.13 -11.54 4.44
N GLY A 81 -1.08 -11.24 5.74
CA GLY A 81 -1.82 -10.14 6.34
C GLY A 81 -1.22 -8.75 6.09
N SER A 82 0.05 -8.64 5.71
CA SER A 82 0.76 -7.33 5.75
C SER A 82 0.19 -6.32 4.76
N LEU A 83 -0.26 -6.76 3.59
CA LEU A 83 -0.97 -5.90 2.64
C LEU A 83 -2.28 -5.38 3.24
N TYR A 84 -3.07 -6.28 3.83
CA TYR A 84 -4.40 -5.94 4.33
C TYR A 84 -4.34 -5.14 5.63
N LEU A 85 -3.33 -5.34 6.49
CA LEU A 85 -3.05 -4.45 7.61
C LEU A 85 -2.67 -3.05 7.12
N SER A 86 -1.89 -2.97 6.04
CA SER A 86 -1.55 -1.68 5.42
C SER A 86 -2.79 -0.99 4.83
N LEU A 87 -3.75 -1.77 4.31
CA LEU A 87 -5.02 -1.24 3.82
C LEU A 87 -5.87 -0.70 4.97
N ILE A 88 -6.01 -1.42 6.09
CA ILE A 88 -6.70 -0.91 7.29
C ILE A 88 -6.06 0.41 7.74
N SER A 89 -4.73 0.40 7.91
CA SER A 89 -3.95 1.58 8.31
C SER A 89 -4.19 2.78 7.39
N LEU A 90 -4.18 2.56 6.07
CA LEU A 90 -4.43 3.61 5.07
C LEU A 90 -5.85 4.17 5.19
N LEU A 91 -6.85 3.30 5.26
CA LEU A 91 -8.26 3.70 5.28
C LEU A 91 -8.63 4.47 6.55
N GLU A 92 -7.97 4.17 7.67
CA GLU A 92 -8.23 4.82 8.97
C GLU A 92 -7.39 6.08 9.19
N ASN A 93 -6.16 6.15 8.66
CA ASN A 93 -5.26 7.28 8.88
C ASN A 93 -5.32 8.35 7.78
N ARG A 94 -5.88 8.04 6.60
CA ARG A 94 -5.99 8.99 5.48
C ARG A 94 -7.45 9.31 5.16
N ASP A 95 -7.74 10.59 4.93
CA ASP A 95 -9.06 11.06 4.54
C ASP A 95 -9.31 10.94 3.03
N LEU A 96 -9.35 9.70 2.55
CA LEU A 96 -9.70 9.39 1.16
C LEU A 96 -11.20 9.55 0.92
N GLN A 97 -11.58 9.93 -0.29
CA GLN A 97 -12.96 10.22 -0.67
C GLN A 97 -13.60 9.07 -1.46
N ALA A 98 -14.92 8.97 -1.38
CA ALA A 98 -15.68 8.00 -2.18
C ALA A 98 -15.43 8.20 -3.69
N GLY A 99 -15.32 7.11 -4.44
CA GLY A 99 -14.96 7.13 -5.86
C GLY A 99 -13.45 7.23 -6.14
N GLU A 100 -12.63 7.59 -5.16
CA GLU A 100 -11.17 7.50 -5.31
C GLU A 100 -10.72 6.04 -5.39
N THR A 101 -9.64 5.80 -6.14
CA THR A 101 -9.13 4.45 -6.40
C THR A 101 -7.75 4.27 -5.76
N ILE A 102 -7.58 3.14 -5.07
CA ILE A 102 -6.33 2.70 -4.46
C ILE A 102 -5.71 1.64 -5.37
N GLY A 103 -4.41 1.77 -5.65
CA GLY A 103 -3.63 0.73 -6.32
C GLY A 103 -3.04 -0.23 -5.30
N LEU A 104 -3.26 -1.53 -5.47
CA LEU A 104 -2.83 -2.56 -4.54
C LEU A 104 -1.78 -3.47 -5.19
N PHE A 105 -0.69 -3.75 -4.47
CA PHE A 105 0.30 -4.75 -4.88
C PHE A 105 0.50 -5.83 -3.83
N SER A 106 0.17 -7.07 -4.19
CA SER A 106 0.41 -8.27 -3.39
C SER A 106 1.69 -8.96 -3.82
N TYR A 107 2.43 -9.52 -2.87
CA TYR A 107 3.67 -10.27 -3.14
C TYR A 107 3.80 -11.49 -2.24
N GLY A 108 4.23 -12.60 -2.85
CA GLY A 108 4.64 -13.83 -2.15
C GLY A 108 6.00 -14.30 -2.65
N SER A 109 6.88 -14.71 -1.72
CA SER A 109 8.21 -15.24 -2.07
C SER A 109 8.11 -16.56 -2.84
N GLY A 110 8.94 -16.75 -3.88
CA GLY A 110 8.88 -17.92 -4.76
C GLY A 110 9.02 -17.64 -6.28
N SER A 111 8.58 -16.52 -6.88
CA SER A 111 7.73 -15.43 -6.38
C SER A 111 6.56 -15.15 -7.30
N VAL A 112 5.44 -14.74 -6.71
CA VAL A 112 4.24 -14.25 -7.40
C VAL A 112 3.96 -12.83 -6.94
N GLY A 113 3.68 -11.94 -7.87
CA GLY A 113 3.20 -10.60 -7.59
C GLY A 113 1.98 -10.28 -8.42
N GLU A 114 1.07 -9.51 -7.86
CA GLU A 114 -0.18 -9.12 -8.50
C GLU A 114 -0.48 -7.68 -8.17
N PHE A 115 -0.75 -6.89 -9.22
CA PHE A 115 -1.24 -5.51 -9.08
C PHE A 115 -2.72 -5.47 -9.47
N TYR A 116 -3.53 -4.88 -8.61
CA TYR A 116 -4.96 -4.69 -8.83
C TYR A 116 -5.40 -3.35 -8.21
N SER A 117 -6.68 -3.00 -8.35
CA SER A 117 -7.21 -1.75 -7.81
C SER A 117 -8.53 -1.96 -7.10
N ALA A 118 -8.85 -1.05 -6.20
CA ALA A 118 -10.13 -0.98 -5.50
C ALA A 118 -10.59 0.47 -5.41
N THR A 119 -11.88 0.69 -5.69
CA THR A 119 -12.51 2.01 -5.60
C THR A 119 -13.30 2.13 -4.30
N LEU A 120 -13.15 3.26 -3.61
CA LEU A 120 -13.82 3.51 -2.35
C LEU A 120 -15.33 3.70 -2.56
N VAL A 121 -16.11 3.03 -1.73
CA VAL A 121 -17.57 3.16 -1.69
C VAL A 121 -17.93 4.31 -0.75
N GLU A 122 -19.01 5.03 -1.08
CA GLU A 122 -19.58 6.03 -0.18
C GLU A 122 -19.94 5.40 1.18
N GLY A 123 -19.63 6.10 2.27
CA GLY A 123 -19.86 5.59 3.62
C GLY A 123 -18.85 4.53 4.11
N TYR A 124 -17.75 4.26 3.39
CA TYR A 124 -16.78 3.23 3.82
C TYR A 124 -16.26 3.42 5.24
N LYS A 125 -16.18 4.67 5.72
CA LYS A 125 -15.72 4.99 7.08
C LYS A 125 -16.66 4.49 8.18
N ASP A 126 -17.95 4.32 7.89
CA ASP A 126 -18.93 3.77 8.84
C ASP A 126 -18.69 2.27 9.10
N HIS A 127 -17.82 1.65 8.31
CA HIS A 127 -17.44 0.24 8.41
C HIS A 127 -16.01 0.03 8.96
N LEU A 128 -15.39 1.08 9.47
CA LEU A 128 -14.07 1.03 10.12
C LEU A 128 -14.23 1.17 11.64
N ASP A 129 -13.23 0.71 12.40
CA ASP A 129 -13.23 0.81 13.86
C ASP A 129 -11.85 1.25 14.37
N GLN A 130 -11.47 2.46 13.95
CA GLN A 130 -10.17 3.04 14.28
C GLN A 130 -9.93 3.14 15.78
N ALA A 131 -10.98 3.40 16.57
CA ALA A 131 -10.88 3.46 18.02
C ALA A 131 -10.51 2.10 18.61
N ALA A 132 -11.20 1.02 18.20
CA ALA A 132 -10.86 -0.33 18.65
C ALA A 132 -9.48 -0.77 18.16
N HIS A 133 -9.10 -0.46 16.92
CA HIS A 133 -7.79 -0.84 16.37
C HIS A 133 -6.63 -0.13 17.08
N LYS A 134 -6.75 1.16 17.38
CA LYS A 134 -5.78 1.88 18.22
C LYS A 134 -5.71 1.32 19.63
N ALA A 135 -6.85 1.03 20.25
CA ALA A 135 -6.90 0.42 21.59
C ALA A 135 -6.23 -0.97 21.58
N LEU A 136 -6.49 -1.79 20.57
CA LEU A 136 -5.88 -3.12 20.40
C LEU A 136 -4.35 -3.03 20.36
N LEU A 137 -3.79 -2.08 19.61
CA LEU A 137 -2.33 -1.92 19.51
C LEU A 137 -1.72 -1.35 20.80
N ASN A 138 -2.38 -0.37 21.42
CA ASN A 138 -1.89 0.34 22.61
C ASN A 138 -2.01 -0.46 23.91
N ASN A 139 -2.95 -1.40 23.99
CA ASN A 139 -3.20 -2.19 25.21
C ASN A 139 -2.33 -3.48 25.29
N ARG A 140 -1.34 -3.63 24.40
CA ARG A 140 -0.37 -4.73 24.46
C ARG A 140 0.66 -4.46 25.56
N THR A 141 1.19 -5.52 26.14
CA THR A 141 2.33 -5.45 27.07
C THR A 141 3.63 -5.43 26.28
N GLU A 142 4.57 -4.57 26.69
CA GLU A 142 5.96 -4.57 26.18
C GLU A 142 6.72 -5.85 26.56
#